data_AF-A0A2K1Q935-F1
#
_entry.id   AF-A0A2K1Q935-F1
#
_cell.length_a   1.000
_cell.length_b   1.000
_cell.length_c   1.000
_cell.angle_alpha   90.00
_cell.angle_beta   90.00
_cell.angle_gamma   90.00
#
_symmetry.space_group_name_H-M   'P 1'
#
loop_
_entity.id
_entity.type
_entity.pdbx_description
1 polymer ?
#
loop_
_entity_poly.entity_id
_entity_poly.type
_entity_poly.pdbx_seq_one_letter_code
_entity_poly.pdbx_strand_id
1 'polypeptide(L)' 'MNCRLKVFLILLASVFIAVIIGVVYLSCQLINIVATHQYYSRSDILVNRFPWTDKGKIKWWENNKLFFPK' A
#
# COMPACT_ATOMS: atom_id res chain seq x y z
N MET A 1 -20.18 -17.58 -30.42
CA MET A 1 -18.99 -16.87 -29.87
C MET A 1 -17.74 -17.69 -30.20
N ASN A 2 -16.85 -17.14 -31.03
CA ASN A 2 -15.77 -17.88 -31.68
C ASN A 2 -14.70 -18.35 -30.69
N CYS A 3 -14.12 -19.53 -30.89
CA CYS A 3 -13.12 -20.12 -29.98
C CYS A 3 -11.92 -19.18 -29.74
N ARG A 4 -11.45 -18.50 -30.79
CA ARG A 4 -10.38 -17.49 -30.73
C ARG A 4 -10.75 -16.27 -29.86
N LEU A 5 -12.01 -15.84 -29.91
CA LEU A 5 -12.51 -14.73 -29.09
C LEU A 5 -12.62 -15.13 -27.62
N LYS A 6 -13.05 -16.36 -27.33
CA LYS A 6 -13.10 -16.89 -25.95
C LYS A 6 -11.72 -16.91 -25.31
N VAL A 7 -10.70 -17.42 -26.01
CA VAL A 7 -9.33 -17.49 -25.50
C VAL A 7 -8.76 -16.09 -25.25
N PHE A 8 -9.01 -15.15 -26.16
CA PHE A 8 -8.58 -13.76 -26.00
C PHE A 8 -9.18 -13.10 -24.75
N LEU A 9 -10.48 -13.28 -24.51
CA LEU A 9 -11.16 -12.75 -23.33
C LEU A 9 -10.62 -13.34 -22.02
N ILE A 10 -10.30 -14.64 -22.01
CA ILE A 10 -9.70 -15.31 -20.84
C ILE A 10 -8.33 -14.72 -20.51
N LEU A 11 -7.48 -14.49 -21.53
CA LEU A 11 -6.17 -13.88 -21.32
C LEU A 11 -6.30 -12.45 -20.77
N LEU A 12 -7.18 -11.64 -21.33
CA LEU A 12 -7.43 -10.28 -20.85
C LEU A 12 -7.92 -10.26 -19.39
N ALA A 13 -8.86 -11.16 -19.05
CA ALA A 13 -9.35 -11.29 -17.68
C ALA A 13 -8.23 -11.71 -16.71
N SER A 14 -7.36 -12.65 -17.11
CA SER A 14 -6.24 -13.09 -16.26
C SER A 14 -5.27 -11.97 -15.94
N VAL A 15 -4.95 -11.11 -16.92
CA VAL A 15 -4.09 -9.94 -16.72
C VAL A 15 -4.75 -8.95 -15.77
N PHE A 16 -6.05 -8.68 -15.97
CA PHE A 16 -6.79 -7.76 -15.12
C PHE A 16 -6.84 -8.25 -13.66
N ILE A 17 -7.08 -9.54 -13.46
CA ILE A 17 -7.07 -10.18 -12.13
C ILE A 17 -5.69 -10.07 -11.49
N ALA A 18 -4.61 -10.33 -12.24
CA ALA A 18 -3.24 -10.22 -11.73
C ALA A 18 -2.92 -8.79 -11.26
N VAL A 19 -3.35 -7.76 -12.02
CA VAL A 19 -3.19 -6.36 -11.62
C VAL A 19 -3.94 -6.07 -10.33
N ILE A 20 -5.20 -6.50 -10.21
CA ILE A 20 -6.00 -6.29 -9.00
C ILE A 20 -5.33 -6.94 -7.78
N ILE A 21 -4.85 -8.19 -7.92
CA ILE A 21 -4.15 -8.89 -6.84
C ILE A 21 -2.90 -8.12 -6.42
N GLY A 22 -2.12 -7.59 -7.37
CA GLY A 22 -0.95 -6.77 -7.08
C GLY A 22 -1.29 -5.49 -6.31
N VAL A 23 -2.37 -4.79 -6.72
CA VAL A 23 -2.85 -3.57 -6.05
C VAL A 23 -3.31 -3.86 -4.61
N VAL A 24 -4.03 -4.96 -4.41
CA VAL A 24 -4.48 -5.39 -3.07
C VAL A 24 -3.29 -5.77 -2.20
N TYR A 25 -2.32 -6.54 -2.74
CA TYR A 25 -1.12 -6.92 -2.02
C TYR A 25 -0.31 -5.70 -1.53
N LEU A 26 -0.13 -4.70 -2.39
CA LEU A 26 0.55 -3.44 -2.03
C LEU A 26 -0.22 -2.64 -0.98
N SER A 27 -1.56 -2.72 -0.98
CA SER A 27 -2.41 -2.00 -0.03
C SER A 27 -2.56 -2.70 1.32
N CYS A 28 -2.39 -4.03 1.37
CA CYS A 28 -2.44 -4.84 2.59
C CYS A 28 -1.08 -5.01 3.27
N GLN A 29 -0.02 -4.35 2.80
CA GLN A 29 1.29 -4.50 3.42
C GLN A 29 1.26 -4.01 4.87
N LEU A 30 1.78 -4.85 5.76
CA LEU A 30 1.96 -4.49 7.16
C LEU A 30 3.07 -3.43 7.24
N ILE A 31 2.72 -2.26 7.77
CA ILE A 31 3.62 -1.13 7.90
C ILE A 31 4.53 -1.39 9.10
N ASN A 32 5.85 -1.38 8.88
CA ASN A 32 6.83 -1.69 9.91
C ASN A 32 7.67 -0.46 10.24
N ILE A 33 7.62 0.01 11.49
CA ILE A 33 8.44 1.13 11.95
C ILE A 33 9.84 0.61 12.25
N VAL A 34 10.81 1.02 11.45
CA VAL A 34 12.20 0.53 11.51
C VAL A 34 13.01 1.31 12.55
N ALA A 35 12.81 2.62 12.62
CA ALA A 35 13.49 3.48 13.57
C ALA A 35 12.67 4.72 13.88
N THR A 36 12.84 5.24 15.10
CA THR A 36 12.34 6.53 15.55
C THR A 36 13.54 7.34 16.05
N HIS A 37 13.66 8.59 15.60
CA HIS A 37 14.66 9.53 16.09
C HIS A 37 13.93 10.79 16.56
N GLN A 38 14.13 11.17 17.82
CA GLN A 38 13.51 12.35 18.41
C GLN A 38 14.57 13.42 18.63
N TYR A 39 14.27 14.64 18.19
CA TYR A 39 15.14 15.79 18.34
C TYR A 39 14.33 17.03 18.75
N TYR A 40 14.48 17.45 20.01
CA TYR A 40 13.72 18.53 20.64
C TYR A 40 12.21 18.39 20.40
N SER A 41 11.64 19.12 19.44
CA SER A 41 10.21 19.12 19.08
C SER A 41 9.89 18.41 17.75
N ARG A 42 10.85 17.67 17.17
CA ARG A 42 10.66 16.90 15.93
C ARG A 42 10.88 15.42 16.17
N SER A 43 10.02 14.63 15.55
CA SER A 43 10.16 13.17 15.49
C SER A 43 10.33 12.76 14.04
N ASP A 44 11.48 12.17 13.73
CA ASP A 44 11.75 11.53 12.46
C ASP A 44 11.48 10.03 12.59
N ILE A 45 10.76 9.46 11.63
CA ILE A 45 10.26 8.09 11.71
C ILE A 45 10.60 7.38 10.41
N LEU A 46 11.44 6.37 10.50
CA LEU A 46 11.77 5.52 9.36
C LEU A 46 10.80 4.37 9.32
N VAL A 47 10.00 4.31 8.26
CA VAL A 47 8.95 3.31 8.08
C VAL A 47 9.23 2.48 6.83
N ASN A 48 9.22 1.16 6.98
CA ASN A 48 9.30 0.20 5.87
C ASN A 48 7.88 -0.18 5.43
N ARG A 49 7.73 -0.47 4.12
CA ARG A 49 6.44 -0.80 3.48
C ARG A 49 5.39 0.29 3.71
N PHE A 50 5.80 1.55 3.58
CA PHE A 50 4.91 2.70 3.75
C PHE A 50 3.81 2.71 2.67
N PRO A 51 2.59 3.18 2.96
CA PRO A 51 1.52 3.21 1.97
C PRO A 51 1.95 3.93 0.71
N TRP A 52 1.77 3.26 -0.41
CA TRP A 52 2.07 3.76 -1.74
C TRP A 52 1.17 4.92 -2.20
N THR A 53 -0.06 5.02 -1.68
CA THR A 53 -1.00 6.10 -2.03
C THR A 53 -1.01 7.20 -0.99
N ASP A 54 -1.13 8.46 -1.40
CA ASP A 54 -1.13 9.60 -0.47
C ASP A 54 -2.29 9.55 0.53
N LYS A 55 -3.47 9.08 0.10
CA LYS A 55 -4.60 8.82 1.01
C LYS A 55 -4.23 7.79 2.09
N GLY A 56 -3.53 6.72 1.72
CA GLY A 56 -3.04 5.71 2.66
C GLY A 56 -2.02 6.27 3.65
N LYS A 57 -1.08 7.10 3.15
CA LYS A 57 -0.08 7.78 3.99
C LYS A 57 -0.74 8.67 5.02
N ILE A 58 -1.68 9.53 4.59
CA ILE A 58 -2.43 10.44 5.47
C ILE A 58 -3.21 9.66 6.52
N LYS A 59 -3.97 8.63 6.10
CA LYS A 59 -4.76 7.80 7.02
C LYS A 59 -3.88 7.08 8.04
N TRP A 60 -2.70 6.62 7.64
CA TRP A 60 -1.75 6.02 8.59
C TRP A 60 -1.28 7.05 9.62
N TRP A 61 -0.91 8.26 9.20
CA TRP A 61 -0.52 9.33 10.11
C TRP A 61 -1.65 9.72 11.07
N GLU A 62 -2.89 9.81 10.60
CA GLU A 62 -4.05 10.06 11.45
C GLU A 62 -4.25 8.97 12.51
N ASN A 63 -4.17 7.70 12.10
CA ASN A 63 -4.33 6.56 13.01
C ASN A 63 -3.21 6.45 14.06
N ASN A 64 -2.00 6.93 13.75
CA ASN A 64 -0.84 6.84 14.62
C ASN A 64 -0.47 8.17 15.31
N LYS A 65 -1.30 9.21 15.15
CA LYS A 65 -1.01 10.58 15.65
C LYS A 65 -0.79 10.65 17.16
N LEU A 66 -1.39 9.73 17.92
CA LEU A 66 -1.25 9.65 19.38
C LEU A 66 -0.02 8.87 19.83
N PHE A 67 0.62 8.12 18.93
CA PHE A 67 1.76 7.28 19.26
C PHE A 67 3.08 8.07 19.35
N PHE A 68 3.17 9.21 18.67
CA PHE A 68 4.37 10.04 18.66
C PHE A 68 4.21 11.26 19.58
N PRO A 69 5.17 11.51 20.49
CA PRO A 69 5.14 12.69 21.35
C PRO A 69 5.20 13.96 20.50
N LYS A 70 4.44 14.98 20.94
CA LYS A 70 4.36 16.29 20.30
C LYS A 70 5.53 17.18 20.68
#